data_AF-A0A529NIZ2-F1
#
_entry.id   AF-A0A529NIZ2-F1
#
_cell.length_a   1.000
_cell.length_b   1.000
_cell.length_c   1.000
_cell.angle_alpha   90.00
_cell.angle_beta   90.00
_cell.angle_gamma   90.00
#
_symmetry.space_group_name_H-M   'P 1'
#
loop_
_entity.id
_entity.type
_entity.pdbx_description
1 polymer ?
#
loop_
_entity_poly.entity_id
_entity_poly.type
_entity_poly.pdbx_seq_one_letter_code
_entity_poly.pdbx_strand_id
1 'polypeptide(L)' 'MDDARLDQFDRKIMALLQDDARYTNNDLSERVNLSPSQCSRRRQRLE' A
#
# COMPACT_ATOMS: atom_id res chain seq x y z
N MET A 1 -9.64 -6.84 17.75
CA MET A 1 -8.27 -6.66 17.24
C MET A 1 -8.12 -7.63 16.11
N ASP A 2 -8.52 -7.24 14.90
CA ASP A 2 -8.31 -8.10 13.75
C ASP A 2 -6.83 -7.97 13.40
N ASP A 3 -6.07 -9.01 13.71
CA ASP A 3 -4.77 -9.31 13.12
C ASP A 3 -5.01 -9.48 11.61
N ALA A 4 -5.23 -8.36 10.91
CA ALA A 4 -5.56 -8.31 9.51
C ALA A 4 -4.30 -8.73 8.76
N ARG A 5 -4.19 -10.04 8.55
CA ARG A 5 -3.06 -10.70 7.94
C ARG A 5 -2.65 -9.95 6.67
N LEU A 6 -1.57 -9.19 6.77
CA LEU A 6 -1.02 -8.36 5.70
C LEU A 6 -0.90 -9.20 4.43
N ASP A 7 -1.67 -8.82 3.43
CA ASP A 7 -1.68 -9.56 2.17
C ASP A 7 -0.47 -9.15 1.29
N GLN A 8 -0.39 -9.73 0.11
CA GLN A 8 0.74 -9.49 -0.79
C GLN A 8 0.83 -8.02 -1.24
N PHE A 9 -0.30 -7.34 -1.40
CA PHE A 9 -0.32 -5.94 -1.82
C PHE A 9 0.14 -5.03 -0.69
N ASP A 10 -0.29 -5.29 0.54
CA ASP A 10 0.14 -4.53 1.71
C ASP A 10 1.66 -4.63 1.88
N ARG A 11 2.22 -5.84 1.74
CA ARG A 11 3.67 -6.07 1.77
C ARG A 11 4.41 -5.32 0.67
N LYS A 12 3.87 -5.32 -0.56
CA LYS A 12 4.46 -4.57 -1.68
C LYS A 12 4.40 -3.05 -1.46
N ILE A 13 3.28 -2.53 -0.97
CA ILE A 13 3.12 -1.12 -0.65
C ILE A 13 4.13 -0.69 0.41
N MET A 14 4.27 -1.46 1.49
CA MET A 14 5.26 -1.19 2.53
C MET A 14 6.69 -1.25 2.00
N ALA A 15 7.03 -2.27 1.19
CA ALA A 15 8.37 -2.38 0.60
C ALA A 15 8.69 -1.17 -0.30
N LEU A 16 7.73 -0.71 -1.12
CA LEU A 16 7.90 0.47 -1.96
C LEU A 16 8.07 1.76 -1.13
N LEU A 17 7.28 1.93 -0.06
CA LEU A 17 7.38 3.10 0.81
C LEU A 17 8.66 3.10 1.67
N GLN A 18 9.16 1.92 2.05
CA GLN A 18 10.45 1.77 2.72
C GLN A 18 11.62 2.08 1.79
N ASP A 19 11.48 1.79 0.49
CA ASP A 19 12.46 2.14 -0.55
C ASP A 19 12.44 3.65 -0.86
N ASP A 20 11.26 4.23 -1.09
CA ASP A 20 11.07 5.66 -1.26
C ASP A 20 9.73 6.14 -0.65
N ALA A 21 9.82 6.87 0.46
CA ALA A 21 8.66 7.39 1.17
C ALA A 21 7.90 8.50 0.40
N ARG A 22 8.44 8.98 -0.74
CA ARG A 22 7.80 10.02 -1.56
C ARG A 22 6.75 9.48 -2.52
N TYR A 23 6.59 8.16 -2.65
CA TYR A 23 5.58 7.58 -3.52
C TYR A 23 4.17 8.00 -3.10
N THR A 24 3.43 8.56 -4.06
CA THR A 24 2.02 8.91 -3.86
C THR A 24 1.12 7.67 -3.94
N ASN A 25 -0.16 7.80 -3.54
CA ASN A 25 -1.12 6.71 -3.73
C ASN A 25 -1.28 6.31 -5.20
N ASN A 26 -1.14 7.27 -6.13
CA ASN A 26 -1.20 7.00 -7.57
C ASN A 26 0.02 6.19 -8.01
N ASP A 27 1.23 6.60 -7.61
CA ASP A 27 2.48 5.89 -7.88
C ASP A 27 2.47 4.45 -7.39
N LEU A 28 1.99 4.26 -6.16
CA LEU A 28 1.86 2.93 -5.56
C LEU A 28 0.83 2.10 -6.33
N SER A 29 -0.31 2.70 -6.69
CA SER A 29 -1.39 2.01 -7.40
C SER A 29 -0.96 1.49 -8.76
N GLU A 30 -0.18 2.25 -9.52
CA GLU A 30 0.39 1.83 -10.80
C GLU A 30 1.39 0.67 -10.61
N ARG A 31 2.27 0.76 -9.61
CA ARG A 31 3.30 -0.26 -9.34
C ARG A 31 2.73 -1.58 -8.84
N VAL A 32 1.67 -1.52 -8.03
CA VAL A 32 1.04 -2.72 -7.45
C VAL A 32 -0.21 -3.18 -8.20
N ASN A 33 -0.52 -2.54 -9.34
CA ASN A 33 -1.66 -2.83 -10.20
C ASN A 33 -3.01 -2.82 -9.44
N LEU A 34 -3.22 -1.80 -8.63
CA LEU A 34 -4.45 -1.52 -7.91
C LEU A 34 -5.03 -0.17 -8.37
N SER A 35 -6.29 0.10 -8.02
CA SER A 35 -6.80 1.46 -8.17
C SER A 35 -6.25 2.38 -7.06
N PRO A 36 -6.12 3.70 -7.30
CA PRO A 36 -5.70 4.66 -6.28
C PRO A 36 -6.55 4.60 -5.00
N SER A 37 -7.86 4.37 -5.15
CA SER A 37 -8.79 4.22 -4.02
C SER A 37 -8.56 2.95 -3.21
N GLN A 38 -8.12 1.84 -3.83
CA GLN A 38 -7.72 0.62 -3.11
C GLN A 38 -6.42 0.83 -2.35
N CYS A 39 -5.41 1.44 -2.98
CA CYS A 39 -4.15 1.79 -2.32
C CYS A 39 -4.37 2.69 -1.10
N SER A 40 -5.19 3.73 -1.23
CA SER A 40 -5.49 4.65 -0.13
C SER A 40 -6.07 3.93 1.10
N ARG A 41 -7.10 3.09 0.90
CA ARG A 41 -7.71 2.34 2.01
C ARG A 41 -6.74 1.36 2.66
N ARG A 42 -5.87 0.72 1.86
CA ARG A 42 -4.85 -0.20 2.38
C ARG A 42 -3.81 0.56 3.20
N ARG A 43 -3.30 1.68 2.68
CA ARG A 43 -2.34 2.53 3.39
C ARG A 43 -2.90 3.04 4.72
N GLN A 44 -4.16 3.47 4.75
CA GLN A 44 -4.83 3.88 5.99
C GLN A 44 -4.96 2.75 7.03
N ARG A 45 -4.95 1.47 6.61
CA ARG A 45 -4.93 0.33 7.53
C ARG A 45 -3.53 -0.02 8.03
N LEU A 46 -2.48 0.51 7.39
CA LEU A 46 -1.07 0.29 7.73
C LEU A 46 -0.49 1.40 8.62
N GLU A 47 -1.20 2.52 8.76
CA GLU A 47 -0.96 3.59 9.75
C GLU A 47 -1.43 3.16 11.15
#